data_AF-A0A4R1R8C8-F1
#
_entry.id   AF-A0A4R1R8C8-F1
#
_cell.length_a   1.000
_cell.length_b   1.000
_cell.length_c   1.000
_cell.angle_alpha   90.00
_cell.angle_beta   90.00
_cell.angle_gamma   90.00
#
_symmetry.space_group_name_H-M   'P 1'
#
loop_
_entity.id
_entity.type
_entity.pdbx_description
1 polymer ?
#
loop_
_entity_poly.entity_id
_entity_poly.type
_entity_poly.pdbx_seq_one_letter_code
_entity_poly.pdbx_strand_id
1 'polypeptide(L)'
;KLSQFRYWYREWVKEVSPVMHFTHKAGDKLFIDFTGKKLSIVDRYTGEIQDLEVFVCVLGSSQYTYVEACESQKKEDFIACIENALWFYGGVPQALVPDNLRAAVTKSSRYEPKVNETFVDFAEHYETAVLPTRAYRPRDKAIVENAVRIIYTRVFAPLRNQTFHSKAALNKAILELLKTHNSTSFRGREYSRYSLFEEIEKHQLKPLPAKRYEIKRYANATVHKNSHIYFSKDKHYYSLPYQHIGKRIKVVYSDSTIEMFYQQELLTVHPRNKQKYGYSTIKEHMPSHHRFISEWSSEKFIAWAEQVGEHCKTLIINILEKKQHPEQSYKSCLGILHLTKKVGNTRLDNACKRALDYGAHNYNIIERILKNGWDTLDEDIEDQPEVPNHNNIRGSHYYK
;
A
#
# COMPACT_ATOMS: atom_id res chain seq x y z
N LYS A 1 -23.50 -57.06 24.28
CA LYS A 1 -23.11 -58.26 23.50
C LYS A 1 -23.25 -57.94 22.01
N LEU A 2 -22.17 -57.97 21.22
CA LEU A 2 -22.29 -57.87 19.75
C LEU A 2 -22.91 -59.18 19.23
N SER A 3 -23.81 -59.10 18.24
CA SER A 3 -24.35 -60.28 17.58
C SER A 3 -23.24 -61.04 16.85
N GLN A 4 -23.37 -62.37 16.77
CA GLN A 4 -22.43 -63.25 16.06
C GLN A 4 -22.12 -62.75 14.64
N PHE A 5 -23.16 -62.23 13.95
CA PHE A 5 -23.03 -61.63 12.62
C PHE A 5 -22.10 -60.40 12.60
N ARG A 6 -22.21 -59.47 13.57
CA ARG A 6 -21.33 -58.29 13.63
C ARG A 6 -19.89 -58.65 13.97
N TYR A 7 -19.67 -59.72 14.73
CA TYR A 7 -18.33 -60.25 14.99
C TYR A 7 -17.72 -60.79 13.69
N TRP A 8 -18.40 -61.70 13.00
CA TRP A 8 -17.90 -62.28 11.75
C TRP A 8 -17.78 -61.28 10.61
N TYR A 9 -18.68 -60.30 10.52
CA TYR A 9 -18.55 -59.20 9.56
C TYR A 9 -17.30 -58.34 9.84
N ARG A 10 -16.94 -58.11 11.11
CA ARG A 10 -15.70 -57.39 11.47
C ARG A 10 -14.45 -58.19 11.15
N GLU A 11 -14.43 -59.50 11.39
CA GLU A 11 -13.31 -60.36 11.00
C GLU A 11 -13.17 -60.41 9.47
N TRP A 12 -14.27 -60.59 8.75
CA TRP A 12 -14.30 -60.57 7.29
C TRP A 12 -13.83 -59.23 6.70
N VAL A 13 -14.22 -58.09 7.29
CA VAL A 13 -13.72 -56.75 6.87
C VAL A 13 -12.20 -56.62 7.04
N LYS A 14 -11.60 -57.25 8.05
CA LYS A 14 -10.14 -57.26 8.24
C LYS A 14 -9.42 -58.08 7.15
N GLU A 15 -10.04 -59.15 6.67
CA GLU A 15 -9.46 -60.07 5.68
C GLU A 15 -9.62 -59.60 4.23
N VAL A 16 -10.68 -58.84 3.93
CA VAL A 16 -11.12 -58.57 2.54
C VAL A 16 -10.69 -57.21 1.99
N SER A 17 -10.23 -56.28 2.85
CA SER A 17 -9.74 -54.97 2.43
C SER A 17 -8.23 -54.84 2.63
N PRO A 18 -7.39 -55.39 1.72
CA PRO A 18 -5.95 -55.12 1.75
C PRO A 18 -5.70 -53.61 1.68
N VAL A 19 -5.15 -53.06 2.76
CA VAL A 19 -4.76 -51.64 2.84
C VAL A 19 -3.28 -51.56 2.48
N MET A 20 -2.99 -51.20 1.23
CA MET A 20 -1.64 -50.79 0.83
C MET A 20 -1.17 -49.63 1.72
N HIS A 21 -0.01 -49.78 2.36
CA HIS A 21 0.66 -48.72 3.10
C HIS A 21 1.15 -47.66 2.11
N PHE A 22 0.51 -46.50 2.08
CA PHE A 22 0.99 -45.37 1.29
C PHE A 22 2.15 -44.71 2.03
N THR A 23 3.35 -44.86 1.49
CA THR A 23 4.51 -44.07 1.89
C THR A 23 4.38 -42.68 1.29
N HIS A 24 4.11 -41.68 2.11
CA HIS A 24 4.15 -40.28 1.67
C HIS A 24 5.61 -39.86 1.54
N LYS A 25 6.03 -39.55 0.31
CA LYS A 25 7.36 -39.01 0.04
C LYS A 25 7.53 -37.70 0.80
N ALA A 26 8.65 -37.57 1.51
CA ALA A 26 8.97 -36.39 2.28
C ALA A 26 9.08 -35.16 1.36
N GLY A 27 8.43 -34.06 1.77
CA GLY A 27 8.41 -32.80 1.02
C GLY A 27 7.49 -32.80 -0.20
N ASP A 28 6.75 -33.89 -0.44
CA ASP A 28 5.91 -34.03 -1.64
C ASP A 28 4.60 -33.24 -1.50
N LYS A 29 3.80 -33.52 -0.47
CA LYS A 29 2.41 -33.02 -0.38
C LYS A 29 2.10 -32.39 0.96
N LEU A 30 1.43 -31.24 0.90
CA LEU A 30 0.74 -30.62 2.02
C LEU A 30 -0.77 -30.75 1.82
N PHE A 31 -1.44 -31.46 2.74
CA PHE A 31 -2.88 -31.65 2.70
C PHE A 31 -3.56 -30.55 3.50
N ILE A 32 -4.60 -29.95 2.93
CA ILE A 32 -5.24 -28.73 3.44
C ILE A 32 -6.75 -28.95 3.55
N ASP A 33 -7.31 -28.57 4.70
CA ASP A 33 -8.74 -28.63 4.99
C ASP A 33 -9.17 -27.53 5.98
N PHE A 34 -10.47 -27.36 6.15
CA PHE A 34 -11.06 -26.57 7.22
C PHE A 34 -11.78 -27.50 8.20
N THR A 35 -11.71 -27.20 9.49
CA THR A 35 -12.56 -27.93 10.43
C THR A 35 -14.01 -27.51 10.26
N GLY A 36 -14.94 -28.46 10.42
CA GLY A 36 -16.37 -28.16 10.39
C GLY A 36 -16.91 -27.36 11.59
N LYS A 37 -16.21 -27.31 12.73
CA LYS A 37 -16.56 -26.42 13.85
C LYS A 37 -15.75 -25.14 13.81
N LYS A 38 -16.33 -24.07 14.33
CA LYS A 38 -15.68 -22.75 14.45
C LYS A 38 -15.17 -22.53 15.87
N LEU A 39 -14.19 -21.64 16.00
CA LEU A 39 -13.79 -21.04 17.28
C LEU A 39 -14.28 -19.59 17.27
N SER A 40 -14.48 -19.00 18.44
CA SER A 40 -15.03 -17.64 18.52
C SER A 40 -14.14 -16.69 19.31
N ILE A 41 -14.23 -15.41 18.97
CA ILE A 41 -13.69 -14.30 19.74
C ILE A 41 -14.84 -13.38 20.16
N VAL A 42 -14.65 -12.65 21.26
CA VAL A 42 -15.64 -11.75 21.84
C VAL A 42 -15.09 -10.33 21.83
N ASP A 43 -15.82 -9.40 21.22
CA ASP A 43 -15.46 -7.98 21.28
C ASP A 43 -15.55 -7.48 22.74
N ARG A 44 -14.50 -6.78 23.20
CA ARG A 44 -14.40 -6.32 24.60
C ARG A 44 -15.40 -5.24 24.96
N TYR A 45 -15.84 -4.45 23.99
CA TYR A 45 -16.68 -3.29 24.19
C TYR A 45 -18.14 -3.59 23.88
N THR A 46 -18.42 -4.37 22.83
CA THR A 46 -19.80 -4.69 22.43
C THR A 46 -20.29 -6.02 22.99
N GLY A 47 -19.38 -6.93 23.38
CA GLY A 47 -19.73 -8.30 23.75
C GLY A 47 -20.16 -9.17 22.57
N GLU A 48 -20.05 -8.66 21.34
CA GLU A 48 -20.42 -9.41 20.13
C GLU A 48 -19.48 -10.61 19.92
N ILE A 49 -20.07 -11.75 19.60
CA ILE A 49 -19.35 -12.99 19.33
C ILE A 49 -19.09 -13.09 17.84
N GLN A 50 -17.82 -13.13 17.45
CA GLN A 50 -17.40 -13.38 16.09
C GLN A 50 -16.87 -14.80 15.95
N ASP A 51 -17.54 -15.60 15.13
CA ASP A 51 -17.06 -16.92 14.75
C ASP A 51 -15.94 -16.84 13.70
N LEU A 52 -14.92 -17.66 13.88
CA LEU A 52 -13.76 -17.80 13.01
C LEU A 52 -13.68 -19.23 12.48
N GLU A 53 -13.36 -19.33 11.19
CA GLU A 53 -13.05 -20.60 10.55
C GLU A 53 -11.69 -21.10 11.03
N VAL A 54 -11.49 -22.42 11.09
CA VAL A 54 -10.22 -22.99 11.54
C VAL A 54 -9.59 -23.79 10.39
N PHE A 55 -8.53 -23.22 9.84
CA PHE A 55 -7.70 -23.81 8.81
C PHE A 55 -6.78 -24.87 9.40
N VAL A 56 -6.67 -26.02 8.74
CA VAL A 56 -5.77 -27.12 9.13
C VAL A 56 -4.99 -27.56 7.91
N CYS A 57 -3.68 -27.70 8.07
CA CYS A 57 -2.87 -28.39 7.07
C CYS A 57 -1.83 -29.30 7.70
N VAL A 58 -1.41 -30.31 6.95
CA VAL A 58 -0.54 -31.37 7.42
C VAL A 58 0.39 -31.86 6.32
N LEU A 59 1.68 -31.91 6.61
CA LEU A 59 2.66 -32.50 5.71
C LEU A 59 2.49 -34.02 5.65
N GLY A 60 2.49 -34.59 4.45
CA GLY A 60 2.14 -36.00 4.25
C GLY A 60 3.06 -36.99 4.97
N SER A 61 4.37 -36.72 5.00
CA SER A 61 5.36 -37.67 5.51
C SER A 61 5.48 -37.62 7.03
N SER A 62 5.77 -36.44 7.58
CA SER A 62 5.94 -36.24 9.03
C SER A 62 4.63 -36.16 9.81
N GLN A 63 3.52 -35.89 9.11
CA GLN A 63 2.26 -35.44 9.72
C GLN A 63 2.44 -34.18 10.60
N TYR A 64 3.49 -33.39 10.38
CA TYR A 64 3.68 -32.12 11.06
C TYR A 64 2.53 -31.20 10.68
N THR A 65 1.80 -30.75 11.71
CA THR A 65 0.46 -30.16 11.55
C THR A 65 0.51 -28.69 11.94
N TYR A 66 -0.10 -27.86 11.09
CA TYR A 66 -0.32 -26.44 11.33
C TYR A 66 -1.82 -26.13 11.32
N VAL A 67 -2.23 -25.26 12.24
CA VAL A 67 -3.63 -24.84 12.44
C VAL A 67 -3.65 -23.35 12.74
N GLU A 68 -4.59 -22.63 12.13
CA GLU A 68 -4.88 -21.25 12.51
C GLU A 68 -6.37 -20.95 12.36
N ALA A 69 -6.85 -19.99 13.15
CA ALA A 69 -8.16 -19.38 13.00
C ALA A 69 -8.08 -18.18 12.03
N CYS A 70 -9.02 -18.12 11.10
CA CYS A 70 -9.16 -17.05 10.11
C CYS A 70 -10.61 -16.58 9.99
N GLU A 71 -10.81 -15.42 9.35
CA GLU A 71 -12.12 -14.75 9.31
C GLU A 71 -13.13 -15.47 8.42
N SER A 72 -12.66 -16.14 7.35
CA SER A 72 -13.52 -16.87 6.45
C SER A 72 -12.76 -17.95 5.66
N GLN A 73 -13.52 -18.79 4.94
CA GLN A 73 -12.99 -19.72 3.94
C GLN A 73 -12.90 -19.07 2.54
N LYS A 74 -12.98 -17.73 2.46
CA LYS A 74 -12.79 -17.03 1.19
C LYS A 74 -11.34 -17.17 0.74
N LYS A 75 -11.16 -17.03 -0.56
CA LYS A 75 -9.87 -17.18 -1.25
C LYS A 75 -8.75 -16.37 -0.60
N GLU A 76 -8.99 -15.11 -0.21
CA GLU A 76 -7.97 -14.25 0.35
C GLU A 76 -7.45 -14.77 1.69
N ASP A 77 -8.36 -15.12 2.59
CA ASP A 77 -8.02 -15.73 3.88
C ASP A 77 -7.37 -17.10 3.68
N PHE A 78 -7.88 -17.89 2.72
CA PHE A 78 -7.34 -19.20 2.40
C PHE A 78 -5.88 -19.15 1.91
N ILE A 79 -5.55 -18.24 0.99
CA ILE A 79 -4.19 -18.01 0.50
C ILE A 79 -3.29 -17.53 1.64
N ALA A 80 -3.78 -16.59 2.46
CA ALA A 80 -3.04 -16.11 3.62
C ALA A 80 -2.71 -17.24 4.62
N CYS A 81 -3.65 -18.16 4.86
CA CYS A 81 -3.43 -19.29 5.74
C CYS A 81 -2.39 -20.28 5.18
N ILE A 82 -2.46 -20.58 3.88
CA ILE A 82 -1.45 -21.44 3.23
C ILE A 82 -0.08 -20.78 3.31
N GLU A 83 0.02 -19.48 3.00
CA GLU A 83 1.26 -18.74 3.15
C GLU A 83 1.80 -18.86 4.58
N ASN A 84 1.00 -18.54 5.59
CA ASN A 84 1.42 -18.65 6.99
C ASN A 84 1.93 -20.06 7.33
N ALA A 85 1.28 -21.09 6.81
CA ALA A 85 1.72 -22.48 6.96
C ALA A 85 3.09 -22.73 6.31
N LEU A 86 3.33 -22.28 5.08
CA LEU A 86 4.63 -22.42 4.40
C LEU A 86 5.76 -21.75 5.21
N TRP A 87 5.49 -20.56 5.73
CA TRP A 87 6.44 -19.85 6.59
C TRP A 87 6.63 -20.54 7.95
N PHE A 88 5.59 -21.15 8.50
CA PHE A 88 5.68 -21.98 9.71
C PHE A 88 6.57 -23.21 9.50
N TYR A 89 6.44 -23.88 8.35
CA TYR A 89 7.30 -25.01 8.00
C TYR A 89 8.73 -24.58 7.60
N GLY A 90 8.93 -23.31 7.23
CA GLY A 90 10.24 -22.83 6.78
C GLY A 90 10.63 -23.33 5.40
N GLY A 91 9.67 -23.77 4.58
CA GLY A 91 9.92 -24.33 3.25
C GLY A 91 8.62 -24.64 2.51
N VAL A 92 8.76 -24.94 1.20
CA VAL A 92 7.62 -25.20 0.31
C VAL A 92 7.60 -26.67 -0.15
N PRO A 93 6.47 -27.39 0.00
CA PRO A 93 6.31 -28.74 -0.55
C PRO A 93 6.21 -28.71 -2.09
N GLN A 94 6.29 -29.88 -2.73
CA GLN A 94 6.10 -29.97 -4.18
C GLN A 94 4.65 -29.70 -4.63
N ALA A 95 3.67 -30.05 -3.78
CA ALA A 95 2.26 -29.91 -4.09
C ALA A 95 1.40 -29.53 -2.89
N LEU A 96 0.44 -28.64 -3.13
CA LEU A 96 -0.66 -28.28 -2.24
C LEU A 96 -1.89 -29.09 -2.62
N VAL A 97 -2.50 -29.76 -1.63
CA VAL A 97 -3.62 -30.67 -1.83
C VAL A 97 -4.84 -30.20 -1.02
N PRO A 98 -5.65 -29.26 -1.55
CA PRO A 98 -6.86 -28.79 -0.89
C PRO A 98 -8.06 -29.74 -1.08
N ASP A 99 -8.84 -29.98 -0.03
CA ASP A 99 -10.00 -30.91 -0.09
C ASP A 99 -11.20 -30.36 -0.90
N ASN A 100 -11.36 -29.04 -0.99
CA ASN A 100 -12.50 -28.46 -1.69
C ASN A 100 -12.11 -27.21 -2.50
N LEU A 101 -11.87 -27.42 -3.79
CA LEU A 101 -11.53 -26.37 -4.74
C LEU A 101 -12.68 -25.41 -5.05
N ARG A 102 -13.84 -25.42 -4.37
CA ARG A 102 -14.88 -24.41 -4.63
C ARG A 102 -14.42 -22.98 -4.33
N ALA A 103 -13.49 -22.78 -3.40
CA ALA A 103 -12.83 -21.48 -3.20
C ALA A 103 -11.75 -21.17 -4.28
N ALA A 104 -11.32 -22.19 -5.04
CA ALA A 104 -10.29 -22.12 -6.08
C ALA A 104 -10.82 -22.40 -7.52
N VAL A 105 -12.14 -22.54 -7.69
CA VAL A 105 -12.82 -22.82 -8.95
C VAL A 105 -14.02 -21.89 -9.06
N THR A 106 -13.85 -20.83 -9.83
CA THR A 106 -14.98 -20.17 -10.47
C THR A 106 -15.63 -21.16 -11.44
N LYS A 107 -16.95 -21.40 -11.35
CA LYS A 107 -17.74 -22.07 -12.43
C LYS A 107 -17.27 -21.49 -13.78
N SER A 108 -17.03 -22.23 -14.87
CA SER A 108 -17.61 -23.47 -15.39
C SER A 108 -16.81 -24.01 -16.59
N SER A 109 -16.46 -25.29 -16.61
CA SER A 109 -16.49 -26.18 -17.79
C SER A 109 -16.05 -27.59 -17.37
N ARG A 110 -16.69 -28.60 -17.94
CA ARG A 110 -16.44 -30.02 -17.63
C ARG A 110 -15.13 -30.55 -18.24
N TYR A 111 -14.43 -29.73 -19.02
CA TYR A 111 -13.20 -30.10 -19.73
C TYR A 111 -11.99 -29.22 -19.38
N GLU A 112 -12.18 -27.97 -18.95
CA GLU A 112 -11.10 -27.12 -18.43
C GLU A 112 -11.65 -26.23 -17.29
N PRO A 113 -11.42 -26.58 -16.01
CA PRO A 113 -11.69 -25.65 -14.94
C PRO A 113 -10.71 -24.47 -15.07
N LYS A 114 -11.22 -23.26 -15.31
CA LYS A 114 -10.44 -22.03 -15.09
C LYS A 114 -10.05 -22.00 -13.62
N VAL A 115 -8.83 -22.43 -13.32
CA VAL A 115 -8.23 -22.34 -12.00
C VAL A 115 -8.26 -20.86 -11.61
N ASN A 116 -8.63 -20.58 -10.37
CA ASN A 116 -8.62 -19.25 -9.80
C ASN A 116 -7.24 -18.60 -10.01
N GLU A 117 -7.12 -17.63 -10.93
CA GLU A 117 -5.84 -17.08 -11.44
C GLU A 117 -4.87 -16.67 -10.32
N THR A 118 -5.35 -16.09 -9.23
CA THR A 118 -4.50 -15.72 -8.09
C THR A 118 -3.97 -16.93 -7.32
N PHE A 119 -4.68 -18.06 -7.31
CA PHE A 119 -4.15 -19.28 -6.69
C PHE A 119 -3.10 -19.96 -7.57
N VAL A 120 -3.21 -19.82 -8.90
CA VAL A 120 -2.14 -20.19 -9.84
C VAL A 120 -0.92 -19.30 -9.62
N ASP A 121 -1.11 -17.97 -9.62
CA ASP A 121 -0.06 -16.98 -9.37
C ASP A 121 0.63 -17.19 -8.00
N PHE A 122 -0.16 -17.52 -6.96
CA PHE A 122 0.38 -17.93 -5.65
C PHE A 122 1.24 -19.19 -5.76
N ALA A 123 0.76 -20.21 -6.47
CA ALA A 123 1.48 -21.47 -6.64
C ALA A 123 2.78 -21.27 -7.45
N GLU A 124 2.76 -20.40 -8.46
CA GLU A 124 3.94 -20.00 -9.23
C GLU A 124 4.95 -19.22 -8.36
N HIS A 125 4.51 -18.26 -7.55
CA HIS A 125 5.37 -17.50 -6.63
C HIS A 125 6.13 -18.39 -5.65
N TYR A 126 5.50 -19.46 -5.18
CA TYR A 126 6.10 -20.45 -4.28
C TYR A 126 6.69 -21.66 -5.02
N GLU A 127 6.67 -21.69 -6.35
CA GLU A 127 7.14 -22.79 -7.19
C GLU A 127 6.55 -24.17 -6.80
N THR A 128 5.27 -24.21 -6.42
CA THR A 128 4.56 -25.44 -6.01
C THR A 128 3.45 -25.77 -6.99
N ALA A 129 3.07 -27.05 -7.08
CA ALA A 129 1.87 -27.47 -7.80
C ALA A 129 0.62 -27.35 -6.91
N VAL A 130 -0.54 -27.19 -7.52
CA VAL A 130 -1.85 -27.35 -6.86
C VAL A 130 -2.50 -28.61 -7.41
N LEU A 131 -2.72 -29.59 -6.54
CA LEU A 131 -3.35 -30.85 -6.89
C LEU A 131 -4.70 -30.95 -6.20
N PRO A 132 -5.83 -30.81 -6.94
CA PRO A 132 -7.14 -31.15 -6.40
C PRO A 132 -7.14 -32.56 -5.81
N THR A 133 -7.73 -32.75 -4.63
CA THR A 133 -8.15 -34.09 -4.24
C THR A 133 -9.11 -34.62 -5.32
N ARG A 134 -8.77 -35.75 -5.95
CA ARG A 134 -9.67 -36.37 -6.92
C ARG A 134 -10.91 -36.84 -6.15
N ALA A 135 -12.10 -36.35 -6.54
CA ALA A 135 -13.35 -36.94 -6.07
C ALA A 135 -13.30 -38.46 -6.31
N TYR A 136 -13.66 -39.26 -5.31
CA TYR A 136 -13.67 -40.73 -5.32
C TYR A 136 -12.33 -41.47 -5.07
N ARG A 137 -11.27 -40.83 -4.56
CA ARG A 137 -10.15 -41.55 -3.90
C ARG A 137 -10.13 -41.33 -2.38
N PRO A 138 -10.68 -42.26 -1.58
CA PRO A 138 -10.92 -42.06 -0.13
C PRO A 138 -9.67 -41.86 0.74
N ARG A 139 -8.47 -42.20 0.26
CA ARG A 139 -7.27 -42.33 1.12
C ARG A 139 -6.39 -41.08 1.19
N ASP A 140 -6.29 -40.27 0.13
CA ASP A 140 -5.57 -38.96 0.18
C ASP A 140 -6.24 -38.02 1.18
N LYS A 141 -7.56 -38.16 1.34
CA LYS A 141 -8.37 -37.41 2.30
C LYS A 141 -8.16 -37.86 3.76
N ALA A 142 -7.77 -39.10 3.98
CA ALA A 142 -7.75 -39.70 5.32
C ALA A 142 -6.71 -39.06 6.27
N ILE A 143 -5.57 -38.57 5.76
CA ILE A 143 -4.56 -37.92 6.60
C ILE A 143 -5.09 -36.62 7.19
N VAL A 144 -5.66 -35.75 6.35
CA VAL A 144 -6.15 -34.46 6.81
C VAL A 144 -7.43 -34.61 7.64
N GLU A 145 -8.34 -35.52 7.29
CA GLU A 145 -9.50 -35.85 8.12
C GLU A 145 -9.10 -36.33 9.52
N ASN A 146 -8.07 -37.19 9.60
CA ASN A 146 -7.57 -37.65 10.87
C ASN A 146 -6.89 -36.53 11.67
N ALA A 147 -6.16 -35.63 10.99
CA ALA A 147 -5.60 -34.44 11.61
C ALA A 147 -6.71 -33.57 12.22
N VAL A 148 -7.75 -33.22 11.44
CA VAL A 148 -8.93 -32.46 11.91
C VAL A 148 -9.55 -33.11 13.15
N ARG A 149 -9.74 -34.44 13.14
CA ARG A 149 -10.26 -35.17 14.31
C ARG A 149 -9.37 -35.03 15.54
N ILE A 150 -8.05 -35.10 15.38
CA ILE A 150 -7.09 -34.92 16.48
C ILE A 150 -7.14 -33.47 16.99
N ILE A 151 -7.24 -32.48 16.10
CA ILE A 151 -7.31 -31.06 16.44
C ILE A 151 -8.56 -30.74 17.27
N TYR A 152 -9.71 -31.39 17.03
CA TYR A 152 -10.86 -31.24 17.93
C TYR A 152 -10.54 -31.64 19.38
N THR A 153 -9.71 -32.66 19.57
CA THR A 153 -9.37 -33.15 20.92
C THR A 153 -8.22 -32.37 21.54
N ARG A 154 -7.21 -31.99 20.75
CA ARG A 154 -5.96 -31.39 21.26
C ARG A 154 -5.93 -29.86 21.23
N VAL A 155 -6.81 -29.23 20.45
CA VAL A 155 -6.88 -27.77 20.32
C VAL A 155 -8.25 -27.26 20.76
N PHE A 156 -9.35 -27.71 20.13
CA PHE A 156 -10.68 -27.20 20.47
C PHE A 156 -11.07 -27.51 21.92
N ALA A 157 -10.87 -28.75 22.37
CA ALA A 157 -11.27 -29.14 23.71
C ALA A 157 -10.55 -28.34 24.82
N PRO A 158 -9.21 -28.10 24.78
CA PRO A 158 -8.56 -27.21 25.74
C PRO A 158 -9.00 -25.74 25.67
N LEU A 159 -9.35 -25.24 24.49
CA LEU A 159 -9.73 -23.83 24.29
C LEU A 159 -11.21 -23.54 24.61
N ARG A 160 -12.07 -24.56 24.70
CA ARG A 160 -13.54 -24.39 24.82
C ARG A 160 -14.02 -23.57 26.02
N ASN A 161 -13.22 -23.47 27.08
CA ASN A 161 -13.54 -22.75 28.31
C ASN A 161 -12.76 -21.43 28.44
N GLN A 162 -12.09 -20.99 27.37
CA GLN A 162 -11.30 -19.77 27.34
C GLN A 162 -11.98 -18.74 26.44
N THR A 163 -12.02 -17.49 26.88
CA THR A 163 -12.55 -16.37 26.09
C THR A 163 -11.39 -15.59 25.47
N PHE A 164 -11.43 -15.43 24.15
CA PHE A 164 -10.45 -14.64 23.42
C PHE A 164 -11.08 -13.36 22.91
N HIS A 165 -10.30 -12.29 22.87
CA HIS A 165 -10.75 -10.96 22.45
C HIS A 165 -10.12 -10.48 21.15
N SER A 166 -9.26 -11.30 20.55
CA SER A 166 -8.67 -11.02 19.25
C SER A 166 -8.25 -12.32 18.58
N LYS A 167 -8.32 -12.34 17.24
CA LYS A 167 -7.80 -13.42 16.40
C LYS A 167 -6.33 -13.73 16.72
N ALA A 168 -5.51 -12.70 16.97
CA ALA A 168 -4.11 -12.85 17.31
C ALA A 168 -3.91 -13.61 18.64
N ALA A 169 -4.68 -13.30 19.68
CA ALA A 169 -4.61 -14.00 20.95
C ALA A 169 -5.06 -15.47 20.82
N LEU A 170 -6.13 -15.72 20.07
CA LEU A 170 -6.61 -17.07 19.79
C LEU A 170 -5.55 -17.89 19.03
N ASN A 171 -4.97 -17.34 17.97
CA ASN A 171 -3.94 -18.03 17.18
C ASN A 171 -2.67 -18.29 17.98
N LYS A 172 -2.28 -17.39 18.90
CA LYS A 172 -1.18 -17.65 19.83
C LYS A 172 -1.46 -18.89 20.70
N ALA A 173 -2.65 -18.99 21.27
CA ALA A 173 -3.03 -20.15 22.09
C ALA A 173 -3.10 -21.45 21.27
N ILE A 174 -3.58 -21.38 20.03
CA ILE A 174 -3.57 -22.52 19.09
C ILE A 174 -2.12 -22.99 18.85
N LEU A 175 -1.19 -22.08 18.57
CA LEU A 175 0.22 -22.41 18.31
C LEU A 175 0.90 -23.09 19.51
N GLU A 176 0.59 -22.66 20.74
CA GLU A 176 1.10 -23.29 21.97
C GLU A 176 0.63 -24.74 22.10
N LEU A 177 -0.65 -25.01 21.82
CA LEU A 177 -1.21 -26.37 21.82
C LEU A 177 -0.66 -27.21 20.66
N LEU A 178 -0.43 -26.61 19.49
CA LEU A 178 0.20 -27.29 18.35
C LEU A 178 1.63 -27.69 18.64
N LYS A 179 2.42 -26.85 19.31
CA LYS A 179 3.78 -27.21 19.74
C LYS A 179 3.75 -28.49 20.58
N THR A 180 2.81 -28.60 21.51
CA THR A 180 2.61 -29.80 22.32
C THR A 180 2.16 -30.98 21.46
N HIS A 181 1.19 -30.80 20.57
CA HIS A 181 0.70 -31.85 19.66
C HIS A 181 1.82 -32.42 18.79
N ASN A 182 2.60 -31.56 18.16
CA ASN A 182 3.65 -31.93 17.23
C ASN A 182 4.86 -32.57 17.93
N SER A 183 5.15 -32.18 19.18
CA SER A 183 6.22 -32.77 19.99
C SER A 183 5.83 -34.08 20.66
N THR A 184 4.54 -34.41 20.71
CA THR A 184 4.07 -35.69 21.28
C THR A 184 4.45 -36.84 20.36
N SER A 185 5.12 -37.87 20.88
CA SER A 185 5.46 -39.08 20.12
C SER A 185 4.21 -39.79 19.59
N PHE A 186 4.36 -40.47 18.45
CA PHE A 186 3.30 -41.33 17.95
C PHE A 186 3.03 -42.49 18.90
N ARG A 187 1.80 -42.99 18.93
CA ARG A 187 1.43 -44.10 19.81
C ARG A 187 2.30 -45.33 19.48
N GLY A 188 3.07 -45.78 20.45
CA GLY A 188 3.98 -46.93 20.30
C GLY A 188 5.23 -46.64 19.47
N ARG A 189 5.63 -45.38 19.31
CA ARG A 189 6.87 -44.98 18.62
C ARG A 189 7.64 -43.99 19.47
N GLU A 190 8.95 -43.94 19.30
CA GLU A 190 9.83 -43.04 20.05
C GLU A 190 9.88 -41.63 19.45
N TYR A 191 9.62 -41.51 18.15
CA TYR A 191 9.61 -40.23 17.43
C TYR A 191 8.24 -39.54 17.42
N SER A 192 8.28 -38.23 17.25
CA SER A 192 7.13 -37.33 17.14
C SER A 192 6.96 -36.82 15.71
N ARG A 193 5.92 -36.01 15.47
CA ARG A 193 5.75 -35.31 14.18
C ARG A 193 6.89 -34.34 13.95
N TYR A 194 7.28 -33.63 15.01
CA TYR A 194 8.33 -32.63 14.96
C TYR A 194 9.71 -33.24 14.69
N SER A 195 10.07 -34.34 15.38
CA SER A 195 11.36 -35.00 15.12
C SER A 195 11.42 -35.59 13.72
N LEU A 196 10.33 -36.20 13.25
CA LEU A 196 10.24 -36.74 11.88
C LEU A 196 10.33 -35.64 10.82
N PHE A 197 9.77 -34.46 11.10
CA PHE A 197 9.90 -33.29 10.24
C PHE A 197 11.35 -32.80 10.17
N GLU A 198 11.99 -32.55 11.31
CA GLU A 198 13.36 -32.05 11.37
C GLU A 198 14.37 -33.02 10.73
N GLU A 199 14.24 -34.32 10.99
CA GLU A 199 15.20 -35.33 10.52
C GLU A 199 15.05 -35.66 9.02
N ILE A 200 13.81 -35.68 8.50
CA ILE A 200 13.53 -36.21 7.16
C ILE A 200 12.97 -35.14 6.23
N GLU A 201 11.89 -34.49 6.64
CA GLU A 201 11.05 -33.74 5.70
C GLU A 201 11.52 -32.32 5.44
N LYS A 202 12.07 -31.64 6.44
CA LYS A 202 12.56 -30.26 6.35
C LYS A 202 13.59 -30.08 5.24
N HIS A 203 14.51 -31.03 5.09
CA HIS A 203 15.56 -31.00 4.07
C HIS A 203 15.07 -31.27 2.65
N GLN A 204 13.81 -31.73 2.49
CA GLN A 204 13.21 -32.03 1.19
C GLN A 204 12.28 -30.89 0.70
N LEU A 205 12.00 -29.91 1.55
CA LEU A 205 11.23 -28.73 1.17
C LEU A 205 12.08 -27.78 0.32
N LYS A 206 11.45 -27.15 -0.67
CA LYS A 206 12.05 -26.05 -1.42
C LYS A 206 12.25 -24.83 -0.50
N PRO A 207 13.25 -23.99 -0.77
CA PRO A 207 13.43 -22.75 -0.01
C PRO A 207 12.23 -21.82 -0.18
N LEU A 208 11.95 -21.01 0.84
CA LEU A 208 10.96 -19.93 0.75
C LEU A 208 11.49 -18.79 -0.14
N PRO A 209 10.62 -18.12 -0.91
CA PRO A 209 10.99 -16.90 -1.61
C PRO A 209 11.36 -15.78 -0.61
N ALA A 210 12.18 -14.83 -1.06
CA ALA A 210 12.65 -13.72 -0.20
C ALA A 210 11.52 -12.82 0.32
N LYS A 211 10.39 -12.76 -0.41
CA LYS A 211 9.21 -11.98 -0.05
C LYS A 211 7.98 -12.87 -0.04
N ARG A 212 7.07 -12.55 0.88
CA ARG A 212 5.71 -13.08 0.90
C ARG A 212 4.95 -12.71 -0.37
N TYR A 213 4.00 -13.56 -0.74
CA TYR A 213 3.09 -13.32 -1.83
C TYR A 213 2.11 -12.21 -1.45
N GLU A 214 1.96 -11.24 -2.35
CA GLU A 214 1.01 -10.16 -2.16
C GLU A 214 -0.17 -10.34 -3.11
N ILE A 215 -1.36 -10.58 -2.55
CA ILE A 215 -2.58 -10.69 -3.34
C ILE A 215 -2.84 -9.35 -4.05
N LYS A 216 -2.72 -9.36 -5.37
CA LYS A 216 -3.07 -8.22 -6.21
C LYS A 216 -4.58 -8.17 -6.46
N ARG A 217 -5.18 -7.02 -6.20
CA ARG A 217 -6.59 -6.71 -6.46
C ARG A 217 -6.70 -5.63 -7.54
N TYR A 218 -7.86 -5.56 -8.17
CA TYR A 218 -8.09 -4.66 -9.29
C TYR A 218 -9.20 -3.66 -8.98
N ALA A 219 -9.00 -2.41 -9.40
CA ALA A 219 -10.00 -1.36 -9.41
C ALA A 219 -9.82 -0.49 -10.65
N ASN A 220 -10.78 0.40 -10.90
CA ASN A 220 -10.66 1.42 -11.93
C ASN A 220 -10.88 2.78 -11.29
N ALA A 221 -10.16 3.79 -11.76
CA ALA A 221 -10.33 5.17 -11.33
C ALA A 221 -10.16 6.12 -12.52
N THR A 222 -10.68 7.34 -12.41
CA THR A 222 -10.50 8.40 -13.41
C THR A 222 -9.53 9.42 -12.88
N VAL A 223 -8.58 9.87 -13.71
CA VAL A 223 -7.62 10.90 -13.32
C VAL A 223 -8.30 12.27 -13.32
N HIS A 224 -8.30 12.93 -12.17
CA HIS A 224 -8.89 14.25 -11.97
C HIS A 224 -8.00 15.37 -12.54
N LYS A 225 -8.54 16.59 -12.68
CA LYS A 225 -7.82 17.77 -13.21
C LYS A 225 -6.55 18.13 -12.44
N ASN A 226 -6.47 17.78 -11.16
CA ASN A 226 -5.28 17.96 -10.33
C ASN A 226 -4.24 16.83 -10.52
N SER A 227 -4.34 16.01 -11.56
CA SER A 227 -3.45 14.87 -11.85
C SER A 227 -3.43 13.79 -10.75
N HIS A 228 -4.54 13.60 -10.04
CA HIS A 228 -4.68 12.54 -9.04
C HIS A 228 -5.87 11.64 -9.35
N ILE A 229 -5.83 10.40 -8.87
CA ILE A 229 -7.00 9.54 -8.75
C ILE A 229 -7.46 9.48 -7.30
N TYR A 230 -8.77 9.40 -7.09
CA TYR A 230 -9.32 9.06 -5.79
C TYR A 230 -9.45 7.54 -5.67
N PHE A 231 -8.68 6.94 -4.76
CA PHE A 231 -8.78 5.52 -4.48
C PHE A 231 -9.78 5.27 -3.35
N SER A 232 -10.99 4.86 -3.72
CA SER A 232 -12.14 4.77 -2.82
C SER A 232 -11.98 3.78 -1.66
N LYS A 233 -11.16 2.73 -1.82
CA LYS A 233 -10.93 1.72 -0.77
C LYS A 233 -10.22 2.29 0.44
N ASP A 234 -9.26 3.18 0.22
CA ASP A 234 -8.50 3.84 1.29
C ASP A 234 -9.00 5.27 1.58
N LYS A 235 -9.89 5.78 0.71
CA LYS A 235 -10.29 7.20 0.66
C LYS A 235 -9.08 8.13 0.53
N HIS A 236 -8.08 7.74 -0.26
CA HIS A 236 -6.81 8.46 -0.42
C HIS A 236 -6.58 8.86 -1.87
N TYR A 237 -5.82 9.94 -2.10
CA TYR A 237 -5.50 10.44 -3.44
C TYR A 237 -4.07 10.12 -3.82
N TYR A 238 -3.88 9.66 -5.06
CA TYR A 238 -2.57 9.28 -5.58
C TYR A 238 -2.34 9.95 -6.93
N SER A 239 -1.19 10.57 -7.10
CA SER A 239 -0.84 11.30 -8.33
C SER A 239 -0.48 10.37 -9.49
N LEU A 240 -0.72 10.82 -10.72
CA LEU A 240 -0.21 10.22 -11.97
C LEU A 240 0.29 11.34 -12.90
N PRO A 241 1.12 11.03 -13.91
CA PRO A 241 1.54 12.02 -14.89
C PRO A 241 0.35 12.76 -15.52
N TYR A 242 0.41 14.11 -15.51
CA TYR A 242 -0.68 15.00 -15.92
C TYR A 242 -1.20 14.76 -17.35
N GLN A 243 -0.41 14.11 -18.20
CA GLN A 243 -0.78 13.72 -19.57
C GLN A 243 -1.98 12.75 -19.60
N HIS A 244 -2.32 12.15 -18.46
CA HIS A 244 -3.44 11.21 -18.34
C HIS A 244 -4.68 11.81 -17.67
N ILE A 245 -4.74 13.12 -17.43
CA ILE A 245 -5.94 13.80 -16.93
C ILE A 245 -7.17 13.42 -17.77
N GLY A 246 -8.27 13.07 -17.11
CA GLY A 246 -9.53 12.66 -17.73
C GLY A 246 -9.57 11.21 -18.21
N LYS A 247 -8.44 10.51 -18.25
CA LYS A 247 -8.39 9.10 -18.67
C LYS A 247 -8.84 8.18 -17.53
N ARG A 248 -9.46 7.05 -17.90
CA ARG A 248 -9.73 5.94 -16.99
C ARG A 248 -8.50 5.05 -16.89
N ILE A 249 -8.01 4.83 -15.68
CA ILE A 249 -6.85 4.00 -15.38
C ILE A 249 -7.27 2.74 -14.63
N LYS A 250 -6.53 1.65 -14.85
CA LYS A 250 -6.63 0.41 -14.09
C LYS A 250 -5.69 0.51 -12.90
N VAL A 251 -6.22 0.33 -11.70
CA VAL A 251 -5.47 0.28 -10.46
C VAL A 251 -5.27 -1.17 -10.08
N VAL A 252 -4.03 -1.62 -10.00
CA VAL A 252 -3.64 -2.91 -9.41
C VAL A 252 -3.08 -2.60 -8.04
N TYR A 253 -3.62 -3.18 -6.98
CA TYR A 253 -3.20 -2.83 -5.62
C TYR A 253 -3.05 -4.06 -4.74
N SER A 254 -2.02 -4.05 -3.91
CA SER A 254 -1.82 -5.00 -2.82
C SER A 254 -2.04 -4.30 -1.49
N ASP A 255 -1.72 -4.93 -0.36
CA ASP A 255 -1.75 -4.26 0.94
C ASP A 255 -0.62 -3.25 1.14
N SER A 256 0.44 -3.29 0.32
CA SER A 256 1.63 -2.44 0.44
C SER A 256 1.81 -1.46 -0.73
N THR A 257 1.26 -1.74 -1.91
CA THR A 257 1.48 -0.91 -3.11
C THR A 257 0.21 -0.65 -3.92
N ILE A 258 0.25 0.43 -4.69
CA ILE A 258 -0.72 0.78 -5.71
C ILE A 258 0.01 1.03 -7.04
N GLU A 259 -0.21 0.14 -7.99
CA GLU A 259 0.28 0.21 -9.37
C GLU A 259 -0.83 0.75 -10.27
N MET A 260 -0.51 1.68 -11.15
CA MET A 260 -1.52 2.34 -11.99
C MET A 260 -1.16 2.20 -13.47
N PHE A 261 -2.11 1.66 -14.22
CA PHE A 261 -1.94 1.34 -15.62
C PHE A 261 -2.91 2.13 -16.48
N TYR A 262 -2.45 2.58 -17.63
CA TYR A 262 -3.32 3.00 -18.73
C TYR A 262 -3.12 2.02 -19.88
N GLN A 263 -4.20 1.35 -20.28
CA GLN A 263 -4.12 0.20 -21.19
C GLN A 263 -3.21 -0.90 -20.61
N GLN A 264 -2.06 -1.19 -21.23
CA GLN A 264 -1.07 -2.19 -20.77
C GLN A 264 0.22 -1.53 -20.25
N GLU A 265 0.30 -0.20 -20.23
CA GLU A 265 1.49 0.54 -19.79
C GLU A 265 1.38 0.88 -18.30
N LEU A 266 2.42 0.54 -17.52
CA LEU A 266 2.55 0.96 -16.12
C LEU A 266 2.96 2.42 -16.07
N LEU A 267 2.07 3.28 -15.57
CA LEU A 267 2.32 4.72 -15.47
C LEU A 267 3.09 5.10 -14.21
N THR A 268 2.74 4.49 -13.06
CA THR A 268 3.37 4.79 -11.77
C THR A 268 3.08 3.70 -10.75
N VAL A 269 3.94 3.62 -9.73
CA VAL A 269 3.74 2.82 -8.51
C VAL A 269 3.86 3.73 -7.30
N HIS A 270 2.94 3.58 -6.34
CA HIS A 270 2.98 4.26 -5.05
C HIS A 270 3.02 3.24 -3.91
N PRO A 271 3.77 3.50 -2.83
CA PRO A 271 3.49 2.87 -1.54
C PRO A 271 2.05 3.15 -1.11
N ARG A 272 1.34 2.13 -0.64
CA ARG A 272 -0.06 2.27 -0.24
C ARG A 272 -0.17 2.94 1.12
N ASN A 273 -0.73 4.14 1.14
CA ASN A 273 -1.06 4.90 2.34
C ASN A 273 -2.57 4.80 2.65
N LYS A 274 -2.90 4.28 3.83
CA LYS A 274 -4.28 4.09 4.31
C LYS A 274 -4.81 5.31 5.09
N GLN A 275 -4.06 6.41 5.16
CA GLN A 275 -4.52 7.67 5.74
C GLN A 275 -5.67 8.24 4.92
N LYS A 276 -6.84 8.37 5.54
CA LYS A 276 -8.04 8.89 4.85
C LYS A 276 -7.84 10.35 4.48
N TYR A 277 -8.30 10.71 3.28
CA TYR A 277 -8.35 12.06 2.70
C TYR A 277 -6.98 12.74 2.47
N GLY A 278 -5.88 11.98 2.57
CA GLY A 278 -4.54 12.45 2.26
C GLY A 278 -4.19 12.39 0.77
N TYR A 279 -3.05 12.97 0.41
CA TYR A 279 -2.49 12.98 -0.93
C TYR A 279 -1.07 12.39 -0.94
N SER A 280 -0.85 11.41 -1.82
CA SER A 280 0.47 10.87 -2.17
C SER A 280 0.88 11.41 -3.54
N THR A 281 1.68 12.47 -3.50
CA THR A 281 2.05 13.26 -4.68
C THR A 281 3.53 13.06 -5.04
N ILE A 282 3.79 12.58 -6.26
CA ILE A 282 5.10 12.60 -6.90
C ILE A 282 5.20 13.91 -7.68
N LYS A 283 6.25 14.71 -7.47
CA LYS A 283 6.36 16.07 -8.03
C LYS A 283 6.37 16.05 -9.56
N GLU A 284 7.00 15.03 -10.13
CA GLU A 284 7.16 14.80 -11.55
C GLU A 284 5.82 14.57 -12.27
N HIS A 285 4.77 14.22 -11.53
CA HIS A 285 3.44 14.03 -12.09
C HIS A 285 2.72 15.34 -12.41
N MET A 286 3.08 16.44 -11.75
CA MET A 286 2.40 17.73 -11.92
C MET A 286 2.88 18.45 -13.20
N PRO A 287 2.00 19.19 -13.91
CA PRO A 287 2.40 20.07 -15.01
C PRO A 287 3.42 21.11 -14.55
N SER A 288 4.33 21.52 -15.44
CA SER A 288 5.36 22.54 -15.16
C SER A 288 4.78 23.83 -14.57
N HIS A 289 3.62 24.27 -15.05
CA HIS A 289 2.92 25.46 -14.53
C HIS A 289 2.41 25.28 -13.09
N HIS A 290 1.96 24.09 -12.71
CA HIS A 290 1.54 23.79 -11.34
C HIS A 290 2.72 23.60 -10.39
N ARG A 291 3.84 23.02 -10.87
CA ARG A 291 5.10 22.98 -10.10
C ARG A 291 5.58 24.39 -9.77
N PHE A 292 5.57 25.28 -10.76
CA PHE A 292 5.97 26.68 -10.59
C PHE A 292 5.11 27.41 -9.54
N ILE A 293 3.78 27.25 -9.56
CA ILE A 293 2.88 27.88 -8.57
C ILE A 293 3.08 27.31 -7.16
N SER A 294 3.26 25.98 -7.01
CA SER A 294 3.53 25.37 -5.70
C SER A 294 4.88 25.76 -5.09
N GLU A 295 5.77 26.34 -5.89
CA GLU A 295 7.11 26.76 -5.50
C GLU A 295 7.21 28.27 -5.21
N TRP A 296 6.11 29.03 -5.31
CA TRP A 296 6.11 30.46 -5.01
C TRP A 296 6.41 30.69 -3.52
N SER A 297 7.50 31.41 -3.27
CA SER A 297 7.97 31.79 -1.94
C SER A 297 8.62 33.16 -2.01
N SER A 298 8.48 33.94 -0.94
CA SER A 298 9.08 35.27 -0.82
C SER A 298 10.60 35.21 -1.06
N GLU A 299 11.28 34.20 -0.51
CA GLU A 299 12.73 34.03 -0.65
C GLU A 299 13.16 33.84 -2.11
N LYS A 300 12.41 33.07 -2.90
CA LYS A 300 12.71 32.87 -4.32
C LYS A 300 12.50 34.14 -5.14
N PHE A 301 11.45 34.92 -4.85
CA PHE A 301 11.23 36.19 -5.54
C PHE A 301 12.34 37.20 -5.23
N ILE A 302 12.81 37.26 -3.99
CA ILE A 302 13.92 38.12 -3.57
C ILE A 302 15.23 37.69 -4.24
N ALA A 303 15.54 36.39 -4.23
CA ALA A 303 16.76 35.86 -4.87
C ALA A 303 16.78 36.09 -6.39
N TRP A 304 15.63 36.01 -7.06
CA TRP A 304 15.54 36.35 -8.49
C TRP A 304 15.71 37.86 -8.71
N ALA A 305 15.10 38.70 -7.90
CA ALA A 305 15.24 40.14 -7.99
C ALA A 305 16.70 40.61 -7.78
N GLU A 306 17.44 39.96 -6.89
CA GLU A 306 18.87 40.20 -6.66
C GLU A 306 19.73 39.94 -7.91
N GLN A 307 19.37 38.95 -8.74
CA GLN A 307 20.05 38.70 -10.01
C GLN A 307 19.77 39.78 -11.08
N VAL A 308 18.67 40.52 -10.92
CA VAL A 308 18.32 41.64 -11.79
C VAL A 308 19.07 42.90 -11.36
N GLY A 309 19.07 43.20 -10.05
CA GLY A 309 19.82 44.30 -9.45
C GLY A 309 19.31 44.69 -8.06
N GLU A 310 20.08 45.53 -7.35
CA GLU A 310 19.82 45.87 -5.95
C GLU A 310 18.54 46.70 -5.77
N HIS A 311 18.22 47.57 -6.73
CA HIS A 311 17.00 48.38 -6.69
C HIS A 311 15.78 47.50 -6.98
N CYS A 312 15.89 46.53 -7.88
CA CYS A 312 14.85 45.54 -8.14
C CYS A 312 14.56 44.70 -6.91
N LYS A 313 15.60 44.22 -6.21
CA LYS A 313 15.48 43.48 -4.95
C LYS A 313 14.74 44.29 -3.89
N THR A 314 15.17 45.52 -3.66
CA THR A 314 14.56 46.43 -2.68
C THR A 314 13.08 46.69 -2.99
N LEU A 315 12.74 46.90 -4.26
CA LEU A 315 11.36 47.08 -4.70
C LEU A 315 10.49 45.84 -4.42
N ILE A 316 10.99 44.64 -4.71
CA ILE A 316 10.26 43.38 -4.50
C ILE A 316 10.03 43.12 -3.00
N ILE A 317 11.01 43.40 -2.14
CA ILE A 317 10.84 43.33 -0.68
C ILE A 317 9.70 44.26 -0.23
N ASN A 318 9.73 45.53 -0.65
CA ASN A 318 8.69 46.50 -0.30
C ASN A 318 7.29 46.09 -0.77
N ILE A 319 7.18 45.42 -1.93
CA ILE A 319 5.90 44.90 -2.45
C ILE A 319 5.39 43.72 -1.62
N LEU A 320 6.28 42.85 -1.14
CA LEU A 320 5.93 41.69 -0.31
C LEU A 320 5.53 42.12 1.11
N GLU A 321 6.19 43.12 1.69
CA GLU A 321 5.92 43.62 3.06
C GLU A 321 4.67 44.49 3.17
N LYS A 322 4.24 45.14 2.08
CA LYS A 322 3.09 46.06 2.09
C LYS A 322 1.72 45.39 2.25
N LYS A 323 1.63 44.06 2.07
CA LYS A 323 0.36 43.31 2.14
C LYS A 323 0.35 42.39 3.36
N GLN A 324 -0.82 42.24 3.99
CA GLN A 324 -1.01 41.34 5.14
C GLN A 324 -0.65 39.87 4.81
N HIS A 325 -0.79 39.46 3.55
CA HIS A 325 -0.37 38.14 3.08
C HIS A 325 0.51 38.29 1.83
N PRO A 326 1.78 37.83 1.86
CA PRO A 326 2.72 37.92 0.74
C PRO A 326 2.20 37.32 -0.58
N GLU A 327 1.37 36.27 -0.50
CA GLU A 327 0.77 35.62 -1.67
C GLU A 327 -0.08 36.56 -2.54
N GLN A 328 -0.66 37.62 -1.95
CA GLN A 328 -1.40 38.64 -2.69
C GLN A 328 -0.49 39.45 -3.63
N SER A 329 0.80 39.51 -3.32
CA SER A 329 1.81 40.28 -4.05
C SER A 329 2.59 39.43 -5.06
N TYR A 330 2.52 38.09 -5.01
CA TYR A 330 3.31 37.20 -5.86
C TYR A 330 3.06 37.41 -7.36
N LYS A 331 1.81 37.67 -7.78
CA LYS A 331 1.51 37.98 -9.19
C LYS A 331 2.17 39.28 -9.66
N SER A 332 2.20 40.30 -8.79
CA SER A 332 2.85 41.57 -9.10
C SER A 332 4.37 41.43 -9.17
N CYS A 333 4.96 40.68 -8.23
CA CYS A 333 6.40 40.37 -8.23
C CYS A 333 6.80 39.61 -9.50
N LEU A 334 6.05 38.57 -9.86
CA LEU A 334 6.27 37.80 -11.08
C LEU A 334 6.13 38.65 -12.35
N GLY A 335 5.12 39.54 -12.38
CA GLY A 335 4.92 40.47 -13.49
C GLY A 335 6.14 41.36 -13.72
N ILE A 336 6.68 41.96 -12.65
CA ILE A 336 7.86 42.83 -12.70
C ILE A 336 9.08 42.03 -13.17
N LEU A 337 9.37 40.88 -12.55
CA LEU A 337 10.54 40.06 -12.90
C LEU A 337 10.47 39.50 -14.32
N HIS A 338 9.28 39.28 -14.87
CA HIS A 338 9.13 38.89 -16.28
C HIS A 338 9.45 40.01 -17.28
N LEU A 339 9.43 41.29 -16.88
CA LEU A 339 9.84 42.40 -17.75
C LEU A 339 11.31 42.29 -18.14
N THR A 340 12.14 41.64 -17.33
CA THR A 340 13.54 41.32 -17.62
C THR A 340 13.72 40.67 -19.00
N LYS A 341 12.79 39.80 -19.41
CA LYS A 341 12.83 39.14 -20.73
C LYS A 341 12.65 40.09 -21.90
N LYS A 342 12.00 41.24 -21.68
CA LYS A 342 11.69 42.24 -22.71
C LYS A 342 12.72 43.37 -22.74
N VAL A 343 13.15 43.85 -21.58
CA VAL A 343 13.98 45.07 -21.47
C VAL A 343 15.41 44.81 -20.98
N GLY A 344 15.72 43.60 -20.50
CA GLY A 344 17.01 43.26 -19.89
C GLY A 344 17.13 43.69 -18.42
N ASN A 345 18.15 43.17 -17.72
CA ASN A 345 18.33 43.40 -16.28
C ASN A 345 18.60 44.88 -15.96
N THR A 346 19.54 45.51 -16.68
CA THR A 346 19.98 46.89 -16.40
C THR A 346 18.85 47.90 -16.49
N ARG A 347 18.04 47.83 -17.56
CA ARG A 347 16.90 48.75 -17.75
C ARG A 347 15.82 48.54 -16.71
N LEU A 348 15.57 47.29 -16.34
CA LEU A 348 14.60 46.99 -15.29
C LEU A 348 15.07 47.51 -13.92
N ASP A 349 16.35 47.34 -13.58
CA ASP A 349 16.89 47.86 -12.31
C ASP A 349 16.84 49.38 -12.24
N ASN A 350 17.17 50.09 -13.33
CA ASN A 350 17.02 51.55 -13.40
C ASN A 350 15.55 52.00 -13.27
N ALA A 351 14.62 51.27 -13.89
CA ALA A 351 13.19 51.54 -13.72
C ALA A 351 12.73 51.31 -12.27
N CYS A 352 13.27 50.28 -11.60
CA CYS A 352 13.03 50.03 -10.19
C CYS A 352 13.61 51.15 -9.31
N LYS A 353 14.83 51.62 -9.58
CA LYS A 353 15.46 52.77 -8.90
C LYS A 353 14.54 53.99 -8.98
N ARG A 354 14.16 54.38 -10.20
CA ARG A 354 13.28 55.54 -10.42
C ARG A 354 11.93 55.40 -9.72
N ALA A 355 11.36 54.20 -9.70
CA ALA A 355 10.10 53.97 -8.99
C ALA A 355 10.26 54.07 -7.46
N LEU A 356 11.40 53.63 -6.91
CA LEU A 356 11.72 53.79 -5.50
C LEU A 356 11.86 55.27 -5.12
N ASP A 357 12.49 56.09 -5.97
CA ASP A 357 12.65 57.53 -5.75
C ASP A 357 11.28 58.25 -5.64
N TYR A 358 10.28 57.81 -6.41
CA TYR A 358 8.91 58.32 -6.33
C TYR A 358 8.02 57.61 -5.29
N GLY A 359 8.55 56.69 -4.47
CA GLY A 359 7.78 55.94 -3.47
C GLY A 359 6.73 54.99 -4.06
N ALA A 360 6.93 54.55 -5.31
CA ALA A 360 5.97 53.77 -6.08
C ALA A 360 6.37 52.29 -6.15
N HIS A 361 5.49 51.41 -5.67
CA HIS A 361 5.77 49.97 -5.56
C HIS A 361 4.69 49.11 -6.23
N ASN A 362 4.40 49.34 -7.51
CA ASN A 362 3.46 48.50 -8.26
C ASN A 362 3.89 48.28 -9.71
N TYR A 363 3.43 47.17 -10.30
CA TYR A 363 3.77 46.76 -11.65
C TYR A 363 3.46 47.82 -12.72
N ASN A 364 2.29 48.49 -12.63
CA ASN A 364 1.84 49.44 -13.65
C ASN A 364 2.78 50.65 -13.76
N ILE A 365 3.37 51.09 -12.65
CA ILE A 365 4.31 52.21 -12.64
C ILE A 365 5.64 51.80 -13.27
N ILE A 366 6.15 50.60 -12.97
CA ILE A 366 7.36 50.07 -13.61
C ILE A 366 7.16 49.94 -15.12
N GLU A 367 6.02 49.38 -15.55
CA GLU A 367 5.69 49.27 -16.97
C GLU A 367 5.60 50.65 -17.64
N ARG A 368 5.04 51.65 -16.97
CA ARG A 368 4.93 53.03 -17.49
C ARG A 368 6.30 53.71 -17.62
N ILE A 369 7.18 53.56 -16.62
CA ILE A 369 8.55 54.09 -16.63
C ILE A 369 9.31 53.53 -17.84
N LEU A 370 9.26 52.19 -18.03
CA LEU A 370 9.93 51.51 -19.12
C LEU A 370 9.35 51.87 -20.51
N LYS A 371 8.03 52.01 -20.61
CA LYS A 371 7.37 52.42 -21.87
C LYS A 371 7.75 53.84 -22.29
N ASN A 372 7.89 54.74 -21.33
CA ASN A 372 8.21 56.14 -21.59
C ASN A 372 9.71 56.42 -21.64
N GLY A 373 10.57 55.41 -21.45
CA GLY A 373 12.03 55.55 -21.47
C GLY A 373 12.61 56.32 -20.29
N TRP A 374 11.82 56.52 -19.22
CA TRP A 374 12.23 57.32 -18.06
C TRP A 374 13.33 56.62 -17.23
N ASP A 375 13.59 55.34 -17.48
CA ASP A 375 14.70 54.57 -16.93
C ASP A 375 16.09 55.03 -17.40
N THR A 376 16.15 55.99 -18.34
CA THR A 376 17.41 56.51 -18.93
C THR A 376 17.66 57.98 -18.64
N LEU A 377 16.77 58.65 -17.90
CA LEU A 377 16.92 60.04 -17.51
C LEU A 377 17.73 60.12 -16.21
N ASP A 378 18.96 60.63 -16.29
CA ASP A 378 19.70 61.09 -15.12
C ASP A 378 19.14 62.46 -14.72
N GLU A 379 18.40 62.50 -13.61
CA GLU A 379 18.13 63.76 -12.92
C GLU A 379 19.32 64.02 -12.00
N ASP A 380 20.30 64.76 -12.48
CA ASP A 380 21.26 65.42 -11.60
C ASP A 380 20.44 66.32 -10.65
N ILE A 381 20.60 66.10 -9.34
CA ILE A 381 19.96 66.91 -8.28
C ILE A 381 20.65 68.30 -8.18
N GLU A 382 21.39 68.73 -9.21
CA GLU A 382 21.98 70.06 -9.29
C GLU A 382 21.10 70.98 -10.13
N ASP A 383 20.06 71.51 -9.49
CA ASP A 383 19.75 72.94 -9.51
C ASP A 383 18.57 73.15 -8.55
N GLN A 384 18.87 73.46 -7.28
CA GLN A 384 18.00 74.41 -6.60
C GLN A 384 18.19 75.72 -7.36
N PRO A 385 17.22 76.23 -8.13
CA PRO A 385 17.35 77.58 -8.64
C PRO A 385 17.52 78.49 -7.43
N GLU A 386 18.68 79.13 -7.29
CA GLU A 386 18.84 80.24 -6.36
C GLU A 386 17.72 81.22 -6.67
N VAL A 387 16.72 81.29 -5.79
CA VAL A 387 15.62 82.21 -5.95
C VAL A 387 16.22 83.61 -5.91
N PRO A 388 16.15 84.41 -6.99
CA PRO A 388 16.76 85.74 -6.97
C PRO A 388 16.11 86.57 -5.88
N ASN A 389 16.93 87.16 -5.01
CA ASN A 389 16.49 88.03 -3.93
C ASN A 389 15.70 89.21 -4.53
N HIS A 390 14.37 89.19 -4.41
CA HIS A 390 13.50 90.25 -4.89
C HIS A 390 12.85 90.94 -3.69
N ASN A 391 12.79 92.28 -3.70
CA ASN A 391 12.17 93.12 -2.66
C ASN A 391 10.65 92.87 -2.40
N ASN A 392 10.04 91.90 -3.11
CA ASN A 392 8.62 91.55 -2.98
C ASN A 392 8.42 90.25 -2.17
N ILE A 393 9.50 89.53 -1.81
CA ILE A 393 9.43 88.36 -0.95
C ILE A 393 9.43 88.85 0.50
N ARG A 394 8.25 88.91 1.11
CA ARG A 394 8.10 89.32 2.51
C ARG A 394 8.27 88.09 3.40
N GLY A 395 9.30 88.11 4.25
CA GLY A 395 9.57 87.04 5.21
C GLY A 395 8.46 86.86 6.25
N SER A 396 8.52 85.76 7.00
CA SER A 396 7.55 85.35 8.04
C SER A 396 7.27 86.40 9.12
N HIS A 397 8.11 87.44 9.25
CA HIS A 397 7.90 88.57 10.15
C HIS A 397 6.82 89.57 9.70
N TYR A 398 6.35 89.52 8.44
CA TYR A 398 5.30 90.43 7.95
C TYR A 398 3.88 90.05 8.44
N TYR A 399 3.67 88.82 8.89
CA TYR A 399 2.37 88.29 9.33
C TYR A 399 2.25 88.18 10.87
N LYS A 400 2.77 89.15 11.63
CA LYS A 400 2.53 89.24 13.07
C LYS A 400 1.33 90.11 13.41
#